data_AF-A0A9P6QAW1-F1
#
_entry.id   AF-A0A9P6QAW1-F1
#
_cell.length_a   1.000
_cell.length_b   1.000
_cell.length_c   1.000
_cell.angle_alpha   90.00
_cell.angle_beta   90.00
_cell.angle_gamma   90.00
#
_symmetry.space_group_name_H-M   'P 1'
#
loop_
_entity.id
_entity.type
_entity.pdbx_description
1 polymer ?
#
loop_
_entity_poly.entity_id
_entity_poly.type
_entity_poly.pdbx_seq_one_letter_code
_entity_poly.pdbx_strand_id
1 'polypeptide(L)'
;MTIALSPQQVAELKESFDTFDRNGDGTISRRELHSLLYTVGHKTKTDDILSEYDVDNSGTIDFEEFLKLVDVLIKNKVEGN
;
A
#
# COMPACT_ATOMS: atom_id res chain seq x y z
N MET A 1 4.81 -17.20 5.73
CA MET A 1 3.74 -16.85 6.68
C MET A 1 2.57 -16.36 5.86
N THR A 2 1.46 -17.09 5.84
CA THR A 2 0.23 -16.66 5.16
C THR A 2 -0.39 -15.53 5.99
N ILE A 3 -0.52 -14.35 5.39
CA ILE A 3 -1.13 -13.18 6.04
C ILE A 3 -2.59 -13.57 6.37
N ALA A 4 -2.92 -13.70 7.65
CA ALA A 4 -4.25 -14.07 8.11
C ALA A 4 -5.14 -12.82 8.19
N LEU A 5 -5.40 -12.19 7.05
CA LEU A 5 -6.37 -11.10 6.96
C LEU A 5 -7.77 -11.68 6.89
N SER A 6 -8.70 -11.10 7.65
CA SER A 6 -10.11 -11.47 7.54
C SER A 6 -10.67 -11.05 6.17
N PRO A 7 -11.72 -11.71 5.66
CA PRO A 7 -12.35 -11.30 4.42
C PRO A 7 -12.79 -9.82 4.41
N GLN A 8 -13.15 -9.27 5.57
CA GLN A 8 -13.48 -7.85 5.72
C GLN A 8 -12.26 -6.96 5.57
N GLN A 9 -11.14 -7.30 6.22
CA GLN A 9 -9.90 -6.53 6.07
C GLN A 9 -9.40 -6.57 4.63
N VAL A 10 -9.47 -7.73 3.97
CA VAL A 10 -9.12 -7.84 2.54
C VAL A 10 -10.03 -6.94 1.68
N ALA A 11 -11.33 -6.87 1.99
CA ALA A 11 -12.27 -6.00 1.27
C ALA A 11 -11.96 -4.51 1.47
N GLU A 12 -11.73 -4.07 2.71
CA GLU A 12 -11.35 -2.67 3.01
C GLU A 12 -10.02 -2.29 2.35
N LEU A 13 -9.07 -3.23 2.33
CA LEU A 13 -7.79 -3.05 1.67
C LEU A 13 -7.93 -3.00 0.16
N LYS A 14 -8.80 -3.85 -0.39
CA LYS A 14 -9.08 -3.83 -1.82
C LYS A 14 -9.77 -2.55 -2.24
N GLU A 15 -10.72 -2.04 -1.46
CA GLU A 15 -11.38 -0.77 -1.75
C GLU A 15 -10.42 0.43 -1.65
N SER A 16 -9.53 0.41 -0.66
CA SER A 16 -8.46 1.41 -0.55
C SER A 16 -7.50 1.31 -1.73
N PHE A 17 -7.09 0.09 -2.10
CA PHE A 17 -6.22 -0.17 -3.24
C PHE A 17 -6.84 0.31 -4.55
N ASP A 18 -8.10 -0.03 -4.82
CA ASP A 18 -8.83 0.38 -6.02
C ASP A 18 -9.05 1.91 -6.06
N THR A 19 -9.09 2.58 -4.90
CA THR A 19 -9.12 4.05 -4.84
C THR A 19 -7.78 4.68 -5.22
N PHE A 20 -6.69 3.95 -5.01
CA PHE A 20 -5.32 4.39 -5.30
C PHE A 20 -4.90 4.03 -6.72
N ASP A 21 -5.23 2.83 -7.18
CA ASP A 21 -5.07 2.31 -8.53
C ASP A 21 -6.09 2.97 -9.47
N ARG A 22 -5.71 4.10 -10.06
CA ARG A 22 -6.60 4.88 -10.92
C ARG A 22 -6.70 4.31 -12.32
N ASN A 23 -5.65 3.61 -12.76
CA ASN A 23 -5.61 3.02 -14.08
C ASN A 23 -6.24 1.61 -14.11
N GLY A 24 -6.47 0.99 -12.95
CA GLY A 24 -7.09 -0.32 -12.78
C GLY A 24 -6.20 -1.45 -13.25
N ASP A 25 -4.88 -1.27 -13.26
CA ASP A 25 -3.92 -2.28 -13.72
C ASP A 25 -3.58 -3.33 -12.65
N GLY A 26 -4.11 -3.16 -11.43
CA GLY A 26 -3.89 -4.05 -10.30
C GLY A 26 -2.59 -3.76 -9.54
N THR A 27 -1.91 -2.66 -9.85
CA THR A 27 -0.68 -2.18 -9.20
C THR A 27 -0.75 -0.67 -8.97
N ILE A 28 -0.16 -0.18 -7.88
CA ILE A 28 -0.06 1.25 -7.63
C ILE A 28 1.27 1.73 -8.18
N SER A 29 1.22 2.43 -9.31
CA SER A 29 2.40 3.00 -9.92
C SER A 29 2.96 4.17 -9.10
N ARG A 30 4.28 4.43 -9.21
CA ARG A 30 4.90 5.65 -8.64
C ARG A 30 4.09 6.92 -8.93
N ARG A 31 3.53 7.05 -10.13
CA ARG A 31 2.74 8.23 -10.52
C ARG A 31 1.44 8.35 -9.74
N GLU A 32 0.77 7.24 -9.49
CA GLU A 32 -0.50 7.18 -8.76
C GLU A 32 -0.28 7.44 -7.28
N LEU A 33 0.74 6.81 -6.70
CA LEU A 33 1.17 7.06 -5.33
C LEU A 33 1.58 8.52 -5.12
N HIS A 34 2.31 9.10 -6.08
CA HIS A 34 2.70 10.53 -6.04
C HIS A 34 1.48 11.46 -6.06
N SER A 35 0.52 11.22 -6.96
CA SER A 35 -0.73 12.00 -6.99
C SER A 35 -1.52 11.91 -5.69
N LEU A 36 -1.46 10.77 -5.02
CA LEU A 36 -2.13 10.55 -3.75
C LEU A 36 -1.49 11.29 -2.58
N LEU A 37 -0.18 11.14 -2.41
CA LEU A 37 0.59 11.83 -1.38
C LEU A 37 0.45 13.35 -1.51
N TYR A 38 0.42 13.84 -2.76
CA TYR A 38 0.17 15.25 -3.05
C TYR A 38 -1.23 15.71 -2.60
N THR A 39 -2.25 14.86 -2.79
CA THR A 39 -3.63 15.16 -2.40
C THR A 39 -3.84 15.10 -0.88
N VAL A 40 -3.12 14.20 -0.19
CA VAL A 40 -3.15 14.04 1.28
C VAL A 40 -2.27 15.10 1.99
N GLY A 41 -1.51 15.90 1.25
CA GLY A 41 -0.70 16.99 1.80
C GLY A 41 0.58 16.51 2.51
N HIS A 42 0.93 15.22 2.37
CA HIS A 42 2.16 14.66 2.90
C HIS A 42 3.25 14.73 1.83
N LYS A 43 4.32 15.50 2.10
CA LYS A 43 5.53 15.59 1.26
C LYS A 43 6.47 14.40 1.44
N THR A 44 5.94 13.21 1.67
CA THR A 44 6.77 12.00 1.65
C THR A 44 7.19 11.74 0.21
N LYS A 45 8.48 11.46 -0.02
CA LYS A 45 8.94 11.15 -1.37
C LYS A 45 8.41 9.77 -1.72
N THR A 46 7.78 9.68 -2.87
CA THR A 46 7.30 8.42 -3.43
C THR A 46 8.41 7.38 -3.57
N ASP A 47 9.65 7.86 -3.79
CA ASP A 47 10.89 7.06 -3.75
C ASP A 47 11.09 6.31 -2.43
N ASP A 48 10.87 6.97 -1.29
CA ASP A 48 11.12 6.37 0.02
C ASP A 48 10.09 5.25 0.29
N ILE A 49 8.82 5.47 -0.09
CA ILE A 49 7.77 4.46 0.07
C ILE A 49 7.98 3.29 -0.88
N LEU A 50 8.33 3.54 -2.15
CA LEU A 50 8.67 2.45 -3.06
C LEU A 50 9.88 1.69 -2.53
N SER A 51 10.98 2.37 -2.19
CA SER A 51 12.19 1.68 -1.72
C SER A 51 12.00 0.84 -0.45
N GLU A 52 11.00 1.13 0.39
CA GLU A 52 10.70 0.31 1.57
C GLU A 52 9.79 -0.89 1.28
N TYR A 53 8.87 -0.78 0.30
CA TYR A 53 7.78 -1.75 0.13
C TYR A 53 7.73 -2.43 -1.24
N ASP A 54 8.39 -1.88 -2.25
CA ASP A 54 8.67 -2.48 -3.56
C ASP A 54 9.83 -3.48 -3.40
N VAL A 55 9.47 -4.69 -2.97
CA VAL A 55 10.44 -5.75 -2.64
C VAL A 55 10.99 -6.36 -3.93
N ASP A 56 10.17 -6.43 -4.97
CA ASP A 56 10.57 -6.98 -6.26
C ASP A 56 11.27 -5.96 -7.17
N ASN A 57 11.33 -4.68 -6.76
CA ASN A 57 11.89 -3.56 -7.52
C ASN A 57 11.20 -3.39 -8.89
N SER A 58 9.91 -3.70 -8.96
CA SER A 58 9.08 -3.49 -10.16
C SER A 58 8.86 -2.00 -10.45
N GLY A 59 9.04 -1.13 -9.44
CA GLY A 59 8.75 0.31 -9.52
C GLY A 59 7.27 0.65 -9.29
N THR A 60 6.45 -0.35 -8.96
CA THR A 60 5.05 -0.24 -8.59
C THR A 60 4.80 -1.04 -7.31
N ILE A 61 3.66 -0.84 -6.64
CA ILE A 61 3.26 -1.65 -5.48
C ILE A 61 2.12 -2.56 -5.91
N ASP A 62 2.35 -3.86 -5.94
CA ASP A 62 1.29 -4.82 -6.22
C ASP A 62 0.37 -5.04 -4.99
N PHE A 63 -0.72 -5.78 -5.19
CA PHE A 63 -1.65 -6.08 -4.11
C PHE A 63 -0.99 -6.87 -2.97
N GLU A 64 -0.10 -7.84 -3.24
CA GLU A 64 0.60 -8.60 -2.21
C GLU A 64 1.56 -7.74 -1.39
N GLU A 65 2.25 -6.80 -2.02
CA GLU A 65 3.13 -5.82 -1.38
C GLU A 65 2.34 -4.82 -0.53
N PHE A 66 1.19 -4.36 -1.03
CA PHE A 66 0.26 -3.54 -0.26
C PHE A 66 -0.26 -4.27 0.99
N LEU A 67 -0.57 -5.56 0.89
CA LEU A 67 -0.97 -6.37 2.04
C LEU A 67 0.16 -6.47 3.08
N LYS A 68 1.43 -6.59 2.67
CA LYS A 68 2.58 -6.58 3.58
C LYS A 68 2.72 -5.23 4.29
N LEU A 69 2.57 -4.13 3.55
CA LEU A 69 2.60 -2.77 4.11
C LEU A 69 1.56 -2.61 5.21
N VAL A 70 0.33 -3.05 4.94
CA VAL A 70 -0.76 -2.97 5.92
C VAL A 70 -0.54 -3.93 7.08
N ASP A 71 -0.05 -5.14 6.86
CA ASP A 71 0.28 -6.07 7.96
C ASP A 71 1.28 -5.44 8.93
N VAL A 72 2.30 -4.75 8.42
CA VAL A 72 3.28 -4.02 9.23
C VAL A 72 2.62 -2.86 9.99
N LEU A 73 1.77 -2.07 9.34
CA LEU A 73 1.07 -0.95 9.98
C LEU A 73 0.07 -1.40 11.04
N ILE A 74 -0.67 -2.48 10.79
CA ILE A 74 -1.62 -3.05 11.75
C ILE A 74 -0.85 -3.65 12.93
N LYS A 75 0.21 -4.43 12.70
CA LYS A 75 1.04 -4.98 13.79
C LYS A 75 1.63 -3.88 14.68
N ASN A 76 2.17 -2.82 14.08
CA ASN A 76 2.73 -1.70 14.85
C ASN A 76 1.67 -0.94 15.67
N LYS A 77 0.40 -0.96 15.26
CA LYS A 77 -0.69 -0.30 16.01
C LYS A 77 -1.22 -1.17 17.16
N VAL A 78 -1.03 -2.48 17.12
CA VAL A 78 -1.52 -3.42 18.16
C VAL A 78 -0.52 -3.60 19.30
N GLU A 79 0.79 -3.44 19.06
CA GLU A 79 1.82 -3.57 20.11
C GLU A 79 2.11 -2.27 20.89
N GLY A 80 1.39 -1.18 20.59
CA GLY A 80 1.57 0.14 21.19
C GLY A 80 0.58 0.53 22.28
N ASN A 81 -0.04 -0.41 23.01
CA ASN A 81 -0.91 -0.11 24.16
C ASN A 81 -0.72 -1.05 25.35
#